data_AF-A0A501WHT5-F1
#
_entry.id   AF-A0A501WHT5-F1
#
_cell.length_a   1.000
_cell.length_b   1.000
_cell.length_c   1.000
_cell.angle_alpha   90.00
_cell.angle_beta   90.00
_cell.angle_gamma   90.00
#
_symmetry.space_group_name_H-M   'P 1'
#
loop_
_entity.id
_entity.type
_entity.pdbx_description
1 polymer ?
#
loop_
_entity_poly.entity_id
_entity_poly.type
_entity_poly.pdbx_seq_one_letter_code
_entity_poly.pdbx_strand_id
1 'polypeptide(L)'
;PTMNFVEGPTAARYDAQTIGVRPEHISVSTTPVEGGWKGTVGVAEHLGADTFSHVETEGQGTINVRSSGEVPIRHGDTVWLTPHPDRIYRFGADGLAL
;
A
#
# COMPACT_ATOMS: atom_id res chain seq x y z
N PRO A 1 2.48 9.64 -7.57
CA PRO A 1 3.12 8.95 -6.43
C PRO A 1 4.11 7.87 -6.88
N THR A 2 5.21 7.74 -6.14
CA THR A 2 6.26 6.75 -6.38
C THR A 2 5.80 5.33 -6.01
N MET A 3 6.44 4.33 -6.60
CA MET A 3 6.17 2.92 -6.31
C MET A 3 6.46 2.59 -4.84
N ASN A 4 5.64 1.75 -4.22
CA ASN A 4 5.91 1.23 -2.88
C ASN A 4 6.80 0.00 -2.99
N PHE A 5 7.91 -0.01 -2.26
CA PHE A 5 8.75 -1.19 -2.11
C PHE A 5 8.65 -1.70 -0.67
N VAL A 6 8.41 -3.00 -0.53
CA VAL A 6 8.21 -3.67 0.76
C VAL A 6 9.12 -4.89 0.81
N GLU A 7 9.80 -5.09 1.93
CA GLU A 7 10.76 -6.17 2.15
C GLU A 7 10.32 -7.09 3.31
N GLY A 8 11.19 -8.04 3.67
CA GLY A 8 11.06 -8.84 4.88
C GLY A 8 9.90 -9.84 4.84
N PRO A 9 9.24 -10.13 5.98
CA PRO A 9 8.22 -11.17 6.07
C PRO A 9 7.03 -10.97 5.12
N THR A 10 6.74 -9.73 4.72
CA THR A 10 5.67 -9.44 3.77
C THR A 10 6.08 -9.86 2.36
N ALA A 11 7.30 -9.51 1.91
CA ALA A 11 7.82 -9.90 0.61
C ALA A 11 8.06 -11.41 0.50
N ALA A 12 8.51 -12.04 1.59
CA ALA A 12 8.75 -13.49 1.66
C ALA A 12 7.48 -14.32 1.39
N ARG A 13 6.28 -13.80 1.68
CA ARG A 13 5.00 -14.45 1.34
C ARG A 13 4.74 -14.54 -0.16
N TYR A 14 5.48 -13.78 -0.96
CA TYR A 14 5.40 -13.74 -2.42
C TYR A 14 6.65 -14.35 -3.08
N ASP A 15 7.45 -15.13 -2.34
CA ASP A 15 8.70 -15.72 -2.81
C ASP A 15 9.67 -14.69 -3.40
N ALA A 16 9.76 -13.52 -2.77
CA ALA A 16 10.58 -12.39 -3.21
C ALA A 16 11.37 -11.78 -2.05
N GLN A 17 12.54 -11.20 -2.37
CA GLN A 17 13.30 -10.40 -1.40
C GLN A 17 12.59 -9.05 -1.15
N THR A 18 12.10 -8.47 -2.24
CA THR A 18 11.37 -7.20 -2.25
C THR A 18 10.15 -7.35 -3.15
N ILE A 19 9.02 -6.81 -2.73
CA ILE A 19 7.86 -6.62 -3.59
C ILE A 19 7.68 -5.14 -3.91
N GLY A 20 7.24 -4.86 -5.12
CA GLY A 20 6.84 -3.54 -5.56
C GLY A 20 5.34 -3.49 -5.80
N VAL A 21 4.65 -2.47 -5.29
CA VAL A 21 3.21 -2.26 -5.52
C VAL A 21 2.99 -0.81 -5.92
N ARG A 22 2.30 -0.59 -7.04
CA ARG A 22 1.94 0.77 -7.47
C ARG A 22 0.87 1.34 -6.54
N PRO A 23 0.89 2.65 -6.24
CA PRO A 23 -0.09 3.27 -5.34
C PRO A 23 -1.55 3.09 -5.77
N GLU A 24 -1.81 3.08 -7.08
CA GLU A 24 -3.13 2.82 -7.66
C GLU A 24 -3.56 1.34 -7.62
N HIS A 25 -2.66 0.45 -7.23
CA HIS A 25 -2.92 -0.99 -7.12
C HIS A 25 -3.14 -1.43 -5.66
N ILE A 26 -3.52 -0.51 -4.79
CA ILE A 26 -3.80 -0.76 -3.37
C ILE A 26 -5.21 -0.30 -3.07
N SER A 27 -6.04 -1.21 -2.56
CA SER A 27 -7.35 -0.89 -2.02
C SER A 27 -7.25 -0.38 -0.59
N VAL A 28 -8.05 0.61 -0.23
CA VAL A 28 -8.14 1.16 1.14
C VAL A 28 -9.49 0.79 1.74
N SER A 29 -9.48 0.27 2.97
CA SER A 29 -10.67 0.00 3.77
C SER A 29 -10.61 0.74 5.10
N THR A 30 -11.74 1.30 5.56
CA THR A 30 -11.90 1.88 6.90
C THR A 30 -12.38 0.85 7.94
N THR A 31 -12.64 -0.38 7.51
CA THR A 31 -12.95 -1.52 8.37
C THR A 31 -11.86 -2.59 8.27
N PRO A 32 -11.66 -3.41 9.33
CA PRO A 32 -10.68 -4.49 9.29
C PRO A 32 -10.85 -5.43 8.10
N VAL A 33 -9.74 -5.73 7.42
CA VAL A 33 -9.64 -6.72 6.35
C VAL A 33 -8.57 -7.74 6.73
N GLU A 34 -8.91 -9.03 6.67
CA GLU A 34 -7.96 -10.10 6.94
C GLU A 34 -6.78 -10.03 5.96
N GLY A 35 -5.55 -10.11 6.48
CA GLY A 35 -4.33 -9.98 5.68
C GLY A 35 -4.02 -8.56 5.17
N GLY A 36 -4.92 -7.59 5.40
CA GLY A 36 -4.68 -6.18 5.08
C GLY A 36 -3.61 -5.56 5.98
N TRP A 37 -2.82 -4.65 5.42
CA TRP A 37 -1.81 -3.90 6.16
C TRP A 37 -2.51 -2.80 6.94
N LYS A 38 -2.63 -2.99 8.25
CA LYS A 38 -3.19 -1.99 9.16
C LYS A 38 -2.21 -0.82 9.28
N GLY A 39 -2.74 0.40 9.21
CA GLY A 39 -1.95 1.61 9.36
C GLY A 39 -2.78 2.83 9.69
N THR A 40 -2.09 3.93 9.94
CA THR A 40 -2.68 5.23 10.25
C THR A 40 -2.41 6.20 9.11
N VAL A 41 -3.44 6.89 8.64
CA VAL A 41 -3.31 7.89 7.59
C VAL A 41 -2.51 9.09 8.13
N GLY A 42 -1.34 9.33 7.56
CA GLY A 42 -0.52 10.50 7.86
C GLY A 42 -0.96 11.73 7.05
N VAL A 43 -1.24 11.56 5.76
CA VAL A 43 -1.75 12.64 4.89
C VAL A 43 -2.82 12.07 3.96
N ALA A 44 -3.85 12.87 3.68
CA ALA A 44 -4.85 12.60 2.66
C ALA A 44 -5.13 13.89 1.85
N GLU A 45 -4.83 13.86 0.56
CA GLU A 45 -5.03 14.94 -0.40
C GLU A 45 -6.16 14.57 -1.36
N HIS A 46 -7.25 15.33 -1.31
CA HIS A 46 -8.45 15.11 -2.12
C HIS A 46 -8.40 16.01 -3.36
N LEU A 47 -8.06 15.45 -4.51
CA LEU A 47 -7.83 16.16 -5.77
C LEU A 47 -8.93 15.86 -6.80
N GLY A 48 -10.18 15.97 -6.37
CA GLY A 48 -11.36 15.76 -7.20
C GLY A 48 -11.57 14.28 -7.56
N ALA A 49 -10.96 13.83 -8.67
CA ALA A 49 -11.12 12.46 -9.16
C ALA A 49 -10.20 11.45 -8.47
N ASP A 50 -9.21 11.92 -7.72
CA ASP A 50 -8.23 11.09 -7.03
C ASP A 50 -8.06 11.54 -5.59
N THR A 51 -7.89 10.58 -4.68
CA THR A 51 -7.37 10.82 -3.33
C THR A 51 -5.98 10.20 -3.23
N PHE A 52 -4.98 11.02 -2.88
CA PHE A 52 -3.64 10.55 -2.56
C PHE A 52 -3.48 10.48 -1.05
N SER A 53 -2.93 9.38 -0.54
CA SER A 53 -2.69 9.26 0.89
C SER A 53 -1.37 8.57 1.20
N HIS A 54 -0.72 9.02 2.28
CA HIS A 54 0.42 8.35 2.88
C HIS A 54 -0.05 7.69 4.17
N VAL A 55 0.19 6.39 4.30
CA VAL A 55 -0.28 5.59 5.43
C VAL A 55 0.92 4.94 6.11
N GLU A 56 1.09 5.24 7.39
CA GLU A 56 2.10 4.62 8.23
C GLU A 56 1.60 3.25 8.66
N THR A 57 2.16 2.19 8.08
CA THR A 57 1.75 0.80 8.39
C THR A 57 2.61 0.19 9.49
N GLU A 58 2.04 -0.77 10.22
CA GLU A 58 2.71 -1.41 11.36
C GLU A 58 3.93 -2.28 10.95
N GLY A 59 4.07 -2.67 9.68
CA GLY A 59 5.14 -3.58 9.24
C GLY A 59 5.70 -3.38 7.83
N GLN A 60 5.13 -2.48 7.03
CA GLN A 60 5.57 -2.23 5.66
C GLN A 60 6.18 -0.82 5.48
N GLY A 61 6.21 -0.02 6.55
CA GLY A 61 6.62 1.39 6.51
C GLY A 61 5.52 2.30 5.96
N THR A 62 5.91 3.46 5.43
CA THR A 62 4.99 4.40 4.78
C THR A 62 4.56 3.85 3.42
N ILE A 63 3.26 3.68 3.22
CA ILE A 63 2.67 3.24 1.96
C ILE A 63 1.94 4.40 1.29
N ASN A 64 2.33 4.70 0.06
CA ASN A 64 1.67 5.64 -0.83
C ASN A 64 0.48 4.95 -1.49
N VAL A 65 -0.70 5.57 -1.40
CA VAL A 65 -1.91 5.05 -2.03
C VAL A 65 -2.53 6.12 -2.91
N ARG A 66 -3.05 5.70 -4.06
CA ARG A 66 -3.89 6.52 -4.94
C ARG A 66 -5.22 5.79 -5.09
N SER A 67 -6.29 6.38 -4.60
CA SER A 67 -7.64 5.85 -4.79
C SER A 67 -8.39 6.68 -5.81
N SER A 68 -9.18 6.02 -6.67
CA SER A 68 -10.10 6.72 -7.57
C SER A 68 -11.35 7.18 -6.80
N GLY A 69 -11.77 8.42 -7.02
CA GLY A 69 -12.90 9.03 -6.36
C GLY A 69 -12.61 9.46 -4.92
N GLU A 70 -13.65 9.89 -4.22
CA GLU A 70 -13.55 10.41 -2.87
C GLU A 70 -13.59 9.26 -1.86
N VAL A 71 -12.43 8.87 -1.33
CA VAL A 71 -12.36 7.94 -0.19
C VAL A 71 -12.44 8.78 1.09
N PRO A 72 -13.39 8.53 2.01
CA PRO A 72 -13.65 9.41 3.15
C PRO A 72 -12.64 9.24 4.29
N ILE A 73 -11.35 9.18 3.97
CA ILE A 73 -10.23 9.09 4.91
C ILE A 73 -9.62 10.46 5.19
N ARG A 74 -9.15 10.65 6.42
CA ARG A 74 -8.51 11.85 6.92
C ARG A 74 -7.25 11.50 7.72
N HIS A 75 -6.40 12.50 7.95
CA HIS A 75 -5.27 12.37 8.85
C HIS A 75 -5.72 11.78 10.20
N GLY A 76 -5.02 10.75 10.67
CA GLY A 76 -5.26 10.07 11.93
C GLY A 76 -6.23 8.88 11.85
N ASP A 77 -6.91 8.68 10.73
CA ASP A 77 -7.79 7.53 10.56
C ASP A 77 -7.00 6.23 10.52
N THR A 78 -7.54 5.19 11.16
CA THR A 78 -7.03 3.82 11.00
C THR A 78 -7.64 3.20 9.74
N VAL A 79 -6.78 2.64 8.89
CA VAL A 79 -7.17 2.00 7.64
C VAL A 79 -6.47 0.65 7.47
N TRP A 80 -6.99 -0.15 6.54
CA TRP A 80 -6.41 -1.42 6.11
C TRP A 80 -6.14 -1.34 4.62
N LEU A 81 -4.88 -1.58 4.24
CA LEU A 81 -4.43 -1.54 2.85
C LEU A 81 -4.31 -2.95 2.29
N THR A 82 -4.84 -3.17 1.09
CA THR A 82 -4.77 -4.46 0.42
C THR A 82 -4.21 -4.29 -0.98
N PRO A 83 -2.96 -4.72 -1.24
CA PRO A 83 -2.42 -4.82 -2.59
C PRO A 83 -3.27 -5.75 -3.44
N HIS A 84 -3.52 -5.39 -4.70
CA HIS A 84 -4.12 -6.32 -5.65
C HIS A 84 -3.13 -7.45 -5.98
N PRO A 85 -3.50 -8.73 -5.78
CA PRO A 85 -2.56 -9.86 -5.87
C PRO A 85 -1.93 -9.99 -7.26
N ASP A 86 -2.69 -9.73 -8.33
CA ASP A 86 -2.22 -9.81 -9.71
C ASP A 86 -1.36 -8.60 -10.15
N ARG A 87 -1.11 -7.67 -9.23
CA ARG A 87 -0.41 -6.40 -9.48
C ARG A 87 0.81 -6.21 -8.57
N ILE A 88 1.32 -7.30 -8.01
CA ILE A 88 2.51 -7.34 -7.18
C ILE A 88 3.70 -7.69 -8.07
N TYR A 89 4.67 -6.77 -8.11
CA TYR A 89 5.93 -6.96 -8.80
C TYR A 89 6.92 -7.57 -7.82
N ARG A 90 7.68 -8.57 -8.24
CA ARG A 90 8.61 -9.31 -7.38
C ARG A 90 10.05 -9.05 -7.81
N PHE A 91 10.94 -8.91 -6.85
CA PHE A 91 12.36 -8.68 -7.07
C PHE A 91 13.21 -9.65 -6.25
N GLY A 92 14.26 -10.18 -6.87
CA GLY A 92 15.24 -11.06 -6.26
C GLY A 92 16.26 -10.32 -5.40
N ALA A 93 17.15 -11.06 -4.75
CA ALA A 93 18.21 -10.49 -3.91
C ALA A 93 19.26 -9.68 -4.71
N ASP A 94 19.34 -9.89 -6.02
CA ASP A 94 20.13 -9.12 -6.97
C ASP A 94 19.43 -7.84 -7.44
N GLY A 95 18.20 -7.58 -6.97
CA GLY A 95 17.36 -6.45 -7.36
C GLY A 95 16.71 -6.61 -8.74
N LEU A 96 16.85 -7.77 -9.40
CA LEU A 96 16.23 -8.04 -10.70
C LEU A 96 14.80 -8.54 -10.52
N ALA A 97 13.95 -8.26 -11.51
CA ALA A 97 12.56 -8.72 -11.50
C ALA A 97 12.47 -10.26 -11.65
N LEU A 98 11.52 -10.87 -10.94
CA LEU A 98 11.24 -12.32 -10.92
C LEU A 98 9.97 -12.72 -11.69
#